data_AF-A0A3D2MZK0-F1
#
_entry.id   AF-A0A3D2MZK0-F1
#
_cell.length_a   1.000
_cell.length_b   1.000
_cell.length_c   1.000
_cell.angle_alpha   90.00
_cell.angle_beta   90.00
_cell.angle_gamma   90.00
#
_symmetry.space_group_name_H-M   'P 1'
#
loop_
_entity.id
_entity.type
_entity.pdbx_description
1 polymer ?
#
loop_
_entity_poly.entity_id
_entity_poly.type
_entity_poly.pdbx_seq_one_letter_code
_entity_poly.pdbx_strand_id
1 'polypeptide(L)'
;MYSTGGEVAPAINQLQNAKNMLSNQNWEPIIQVNEDRQNVQVFIKANGEGVQGLTVMAVDADDAVFVNILGSIDPENLGAIMDQFDVDLL
;
A
#
# COMPACT_ATOMS: atom_id res chain seq x y z
N MET A 1 -5.68 8.03 8.59
CA MET A 1 -4.81 9.17 8.23
C MET A 1 -4.00 9.57 9.45
N TYR A 2 -2.68 9.54 9.33
CA TYR A 2 -1.75 10.10 10.31
C TYR A 2 -1.16 11.36 9.71
N SER A 3 -1.22 12.50 10.41
CA SER A 3 -0.57 13.74 9.96
C SER A 3 0.94 13.63 10.20
N THR A 4 1.74 13.91 9.18
CA THR A 4 3.21 13.85 9.24
C THR A 4 3.83 15.11 9.85
N GLY A 5 3.06 16.20 9.99
CA GLY A 5 3.54 17.46 10.58
C GLY A 5 4.74 18.08 9.85
N GLY A 6 4.97 17.73 8.58
CA GLY A 6 6.15 18.13 7.81
C GLY A 6 7.39 17.24 8.03
N GLU A 7 7.32 16.24 8.92
CA GLU A 7 8.36 15.26 9.15
C GLU A 7 7.97 13.91 8.54
N VAL A 8 8.38 13.68 7.29
CA VAL A 8 8.03 12.47 6.50
C VAL A 8 8.86 11.24 6.93
N ALA A 9 10.03 11.45 7.51
CA ALA A 9 10.99 10.38 7.83
C ALA A 9 10.43 9.29 8.78
N PRO A 10 9.70 9.61 9.86
CA PRO A 10 9.08 8.59 10.71
C PRO A 10 8.03 7.74 9.98
N ALA A 11 7.21 8.36 9.12
CA ALA A 11 6.20 7.66 8.32
C ALA A 11 6.86 6.74 7.28
N ILE A 12 7.93 7.20 6.62
CA ILE A 12 8.73 6.37 5.72
C ILE A 12 9.35 5.19 6.47
N ASN A 13 9.89 5.38 7.67
CA ASN A 13 10.44 4.29 8.47
C ASN A 13 9.38 3.24 8.81
N GLN A 14 8.16 3.66 9.19
CA GLN A 14 7.06 2.73 9.41
C GLN A 14 6.66 1.98 8.13
N LEU A 15 6.60 2.70 7.00
CA LEU A 15 6.31 2.09 5.71
C LEU A 15 7.37 1.04 5.31
N GLN A 16 8.66 1.32 5.52
CA GLN A 16 9.73 0.35 5.25
C GLN A 16 9.63 -0.89 6.16
N ASN A 17 9.31 -0.69 7.44
CA ASN A 17 9.09 -1.80 8.37
C ASN A 17 7.90 -2.67 7.95
N ALA A 18 6.78 -2.03 7.56
CA ALA A 18 5.60 -2.71 7.06
C ALA A 18 5.88 -3.48 5.77
N LYS A 19 6.59 -2.86 4.81
CA LYS A 19 7.08 -3.52 3.59
C LYS A 19 7.84 -4.81 3.91
N ASN A 20 8.86 -4.73 4.78
CA ASN A 20 9.67 -5.88 5.14
C ASN A 20 8.83 -6.99 5.80
N MET A 21 7.89 -6.61 6.66
CA MET A 21 6.97 -7.53 7.30
C MET A 21 6.03 -8.23 6.30
N LEU A 22 5.53 -7.51 5.29
CA LEU A 22 4.66 -8.04 4.23
C LEU A 22 5.44 -8.99 3.31
N SER A 23 6.64 -8.62 2.88
CA SER A 23 7.51 -9.47 2.07
C SER A 23 7.84 -10.80 2.75
N ASN A 24 8.02 -10.80 4.08
CA ASN A 24 8.25 -12.03 4.86
C ASN A 24 7.00 -12.91 5.03
N GLN A 25 5.81 -12.41 4.66
CA GLN A 25 4.52 -13.10 4.84
C GLN A 25 3.88 -13.54 3.51
N ASN A 26 4.70 -13.67 2.46
CA ASN A 26 4.28 -14.03 1.10
C ASN A 26 3.29 -13.03 0.48
N TRP A 27 3.45 -11.74 0.81
CA TRP A 27 2.79 -10.68 0.05
C TRP A 27 3.68 -10.25 -1.11
N GLU A 28 3.05 -10.07 -2.26
CA GLU A 28 3.73 -9.70 -3.50
C GLU A 28 3.47 -8.22 -3.81
N PRO A 29 4.51 -7.41 -4.05
CA PRO A 29 4.34 -6.02 -4.44
C PRO A 29 3.86 -5.96 -5.90
N ILE A 30 2.75 -5.25 -6.14
CA ILE A 30 2.20 -5.04 -7.49
C ILE A 30 2.38 -3.61 -7.99
N ILE A 31 2.47 -2.64 -7.08
CA ILE A 31 2.71 -1.22 -7.40
C ILE A 31 3.74 -0.69 -6.40
N GLN A 32 4.76 -0.02 -6.90
CA GLN A 32 5.78 0.67 -6.10
C GLN A 32 6.11 2.00 -6.77
N VAL A 33 5.73 3.11 -6.13
CA VAL A 33 6.10 4.47 -6.52
C VAL A 33 6.94 5.06 -5.40
N ASN A 34 8.08 5.62 -5.78
CA ASN A 34 9.02 6.26 -4.88
C ASN A 34 9.53 7.53 -5.53
N GLU A 35 8.95 8.64 -5.11
CA GLU A 35 9.26 9.98 -5.61
C GLU A 35 9.63 10.90 -4.45
N ASP A 36 10.12 12.10 -4.76
CA ASP A 36 10.57 13.02 -3.73
C ASP A 36 9.40 13.44 -2.83
N ARG A 37 9.48 13.00 -1.56
CA ARG A 37 8.45 13.16 -0.52
C ARG A 37 7.11 12.46 -0.81
N GLN A 38 7.08 11.48 -1.72
CA GLN A 38 5.91 10.62 -1.97
C GLN A 38 6.33 9.15 -2.07
N ASN A 39 5.66 8.27 -1.31
CA ASN A 39 5.89 6.84 -1.36
C ASN A 39 4.57 6.09 -1.38
N VAL A 40 4.33 5.31 -2.43
CA VAL A 40 3.15 4.46 -2.57
C VAL A 40 3.61 3.02 -2.77
N GLN A 41 3.07 2.11 -1.97
CA GLN A 41 3.27 0.68 -2.16
C GLN A 41 1.96 -0.07 -2.02
N VAL A 42 1.69 -0.93 -3.00
CA VAL A 42 0.54 -1.82 -3.02
C VAL A 42 1.02 -3.26 -3.06
N PHE A 43 0.48 -4.06 -2.16
CA PHE A 43 0.78 -5.48 -2.02
C PHE A 43 -0.50 -6.29 -2.12
N ILE A 44 -0.41 -7.45 -2.76
CA ILE A 44 -1.46 -8.46 -2.74
C ILE A 44 -0.96 -9.73 -2.04
N LYS A 45 -1.90 -10.47 -1.46
CA LYS A 45 -1.67 -11.83 -1.02
C LYS A 45 -2.58 -12.74 -1.83
N ALA A 46 -2.02 -13.53 -2.73
CA ALA A 46 -2.76 -14.50 -3.51
C ALA A 46 -2.57 -15.93 -2.96
N ASN A 47 -3.50 -16.82 -3.29
CA ASN A 47 -3.30 -18.27 -3.29
C ASN A 47 -3.69 -18.84 -4.66
N GLY A 48 -3.66 -20.16 -4.80
CA GLY A 48 -4.08 -20.83 -6.03
C GLY A 48 -5.55 -20.66 -6.42
N GLU A 49 -6.36 -19.96 -5.62
CA GLU A 49 -7.80 -19.75 -5.84
C GLU A 49 -8.17 -18.27 -6.04
N GLY A 50 -7.30 -17.31 -5.72
CA GLY A 50 -7.56 -15.89 -5.90
C GLY A 50 -6.76 -14.99 -4.95
N VAL A 51 -7.18 -13.72 -4.85
CA VAL A 51 -6.58 -12.75 -3.93
C VAL A 51 -7.27 -12.85 -2.57
N GLN A 52 -6.48 -13.04 -1.52
CA GLN A 52 -6.91 -13.15 -0.12
C GLN A 52 -6.72 -11.86 0.67
N GLY A 53 -5.99 -10.90 0.10
CA GLY A 53 -5.80 -9.60 0.74
C GLY A 53 -5.09 -8.61 -0.15
N LEU A 54 -5.31 -7.34 0.18
CA LEU A 54 -4.76 -6.16 -0.47
C LEU A 54 -4.28 -5.20 0.62
N THR A 55 -3.03 -4.77 0.55
CA THR A 55 -2.51 -3.71 1.40
C THR A 55 -2.08 -2.53 0.53
N VAL A 56 -2.53 -1.33 0.88
CA VAL A 56 -2.14 -0.06 0.27
C VAL A 56 -1.47 0.79 1.34
N MET A 57 -0.26 1.26 1.05
CA MET A 57 0.49 2.18 1.90
C MET A 57 0.86 3.39 1.06
N ALA A 58 0.45 4.58 1.49
CA ALA A 58 0.78 5.84 0.85
C ALA A 58 1.29 6.81 1.92
N VAL A 59 2.40 7.47 1.64
CA VAL A 59 2.99 8.52 2.48
C VAL A 59 3.32 9.68 1.57
N ASP A 60 2.85 10.87 1.91
CA ASP A 60 3.25 12.12 1.26
C ASP A 60 3.82 13.12 2.28
N ALA A 61 3.98 14.38 1.88
CA ALA A 61 4.56 15.43 2.72
C ALA A 61 3.71 15.77 3.95
N ASP A 62 2.39 15.54 3.91
CA ASP A 62 1.42 16.05 4.86
C ASP A 62 0.69 14.91 5.60
N ASP A 63 0.47 13.79 4.93
CA ASP A 63 -0.34 12.67 5.38
C ASP A 63 0.28 11.29 5.10
N ALA A 64 -0.11 10.34 5.94
CA ALA A 64 0.17 8.92 5.76
C ALA A 64 -1.09 8.07 5.90
N VAL A 65 -1.28 7.16 4.94
CA VAL A 65 -2.41 6.24 4.81
C VAL A 65 -1.87 4.81 4.74
N PHE A 66 -2.37 3.96 5.63
CA PHE A 66 -2.08 2.53 5.65
C PHE A 66 -3.42 1.80 5.71
N VAL A 67 -3.74 1.05 4.67
CA VAL A 67 -4.97 0.27 4.55
C VAL A 67 -4.61 -1.17 4.28
N ASN A 68 -5.18 -2.08 5.06
CA ASN A 68 -5.07 -3.52 4.84
C ASN A 68 -6.48 -4.11 4.78
N ILE A 69 -6.78 -4.77 3.68
CA ILE A 69 -8.05 -5.43 3.38
C ILE A 69 -7.77 -6.93 3.33
N LEU A 70 -8.49 -7.70 4.15
CA LEU A 70 -8.42 -9.16 4.17
C LEU A 70 -9.77 -9.72 3.72
N GLY A 71 -9.74 -10.69 2.81
CA GLY A 71 -10.93 -11.34 2.28
C GLY A 71 -10.70 -11.89 0.88
N SER A 72 -11.67 -12.65 0.39
CA SER A 72 -11.67 -13.13 -1.00
C SER A 72 -11.99 -11.95 -1.93
N ILE A 73 -10.95 -11.40 -2.56
CA ILE A 73 -11.03 -10.34 -3.54
C ILE A 73 -10.99 -10.99 -4.91
N ASP A 74 -12.03 -10.75 -5.70
CA ASP A 74 -12.01 -11.09 -7.12
C ASP A 74 -10.97 -10.20 -7.82
N PRO A 75 -9.97 -10.76 -8.52
CA PRO A 75 -8.99 -9.98 -9.27
C PRO A 75 -9.61 -8.98 -10.25
N GLU A 76 -10.79 -9.26 -10.81
CA GLU A 76 -11.47 -8.35 -11.73
C GLU A 76 -11.92 -7.05 -11.04
N ASN A 77 -12.20 -7.11 -9.73
CA ASN A 77 -12.59 -5.95 -8.93
C ASN A 77 -11.41 -5.17 -8.36
N LEU A 78 -10.17 -5.66 -8.54
CA LEU A 78 -8.98 -5.00 -8.00
C LEU A 78 -8.78 -3.61 -8.61
N GLY A 79 -9.03 -3.46 -9.91
CA GLY A 79 -8.96 -2.16 -10.60
C GLY A 79 -9.93 -1.13 -10.01
N ALA A 80 -11.19 -1.51 -9.79
CA ALA A 80 -12.19 -0.63 -9.19
C ALA A 80 -11.85 -0.23 -7.74
N ILE A 81 -11.22 -1.14 -6.97
CA ILE A 81 -10.70 -0.80 -5.63
C ILE A 81 -9.55 0.20 -5.74
N MET A 82 -8.62 0.00 -6.69
CA MET A 82 -7.52 0.93 -6.93
C MET A 82 -8.03 2.31 -7.36
N ASP A 83 -9.01 2.41 -8.27
CA ASP A 83 -9.60 3.69 -8.72
C ASP A 83 -10.21 4.50 -7.56
N GLN A 84 -10.62 3.83 -6.49
CA GLN A 84 -11.23 4.46 -5.33
C GLN A 84 -10.19 4.99 -4.33
N PHE A 85 -8.96 4.46 -4.39
CA PHE A 85 -7.82 5.12 -3.80
C PHE A 85 -7.35 6.15 -4.81
N ASP A 86 -7.57 7.43 -4.52
CA ASP A 86 -7.11 8.58 -5.34
C ASP A 86 -5.58 8.71 -5.27
N VAL A 87 -4.88 7.61 -5.57
CA VAL A 87 -3.44 7.56 -5.70
C VAL A 87 -3.19 7.80 -7.17
N ASP A 88 -2.98 9.07 -7.51
CA ASP A 88 -2.52 9.46 -8.83
C ASP A 88 -1.16 8.80 -9.09
N LEU A 89 -1.20 7.66 -9.78
CA LEU A 89 -0.06 6.99 -10.38
C LEU A 89 0.17 7.66 -11.74
N LEU A 90 0.68 8.89 -11.74
CA LEU A 90 1.05 9.62 -12.96
C LEU A 90 2.53 9.47 -13.29
#